data_AF-A0A161LP57-F1
#
_entry.id   AF-A0A161LP57-F1
#
_cell.length_a   1.000
_cell.length_b   1.000
_cell.length_c   1.000
_cell.angle_alpha   90.00
_cell.angle_beta   90.00
_cell.angle_gamma   90.00
#
_symmetry.space_group_name_H-M   'P 1'
#
loop_
_entity.id
_entity.type
_entity.pdbx_description
1 polymer ?
#
loop_
_entity_poly.entity_id
_entity_poly.type
_entity_poly.pdbx_seq_one_letter_code
_entity_poly.pdbx_strand_id
1 'polypeptide(L)'
;MTFTSPDIPDHEGFAAPVLPTGESAPSAAAFTKTFVGYQAACSCGWTDRRRFPATPEGAKETEYRWWSRHAAPLIAAAPPGELVARSNLLCERITGLAAERPLAALALLSQVESWQRTLLDQAVAQARENGASWAQIGEAMGISKQSAHERFRAQVSS
;
A
#
# COMPACT_ATOMS: atom_id res chain seq x y z
N MET A 1 21.12 -2.81 4.81
CA MET A 1 20.40 -1.57 4.45
C MET A 1 18.94 -1.93 4.29
N THR A 2 18.05 -1.13 4.86
CA THR A 2 16.58 -1.28 4.77
C THR A 2 15.98 -0.07 4.04
N PHE A 3 14.81 -0.25 3.45
CA PHE A 3 14.10 0.69 2.59
C PHE A 3 12.62 0.71 2.98
N THR A 4 12.00 1.88 3.06
CA THR A 4 10.60 2.01 3.49
C THR A 4 9.89 3.09 2.68
N SER A 5 8.57 2.99 2.55
CA SER A 5 7.71 4.05 2.01
C SER A 5 6.51 4.27 2.95
N PRO A 6 6.10 5.52 3.23
CA PRO A 6 4.93 5.80 4.07
C PRO A 6 3.61 5.32 3.46
N ASP A 7 3.56 5.10 2.14
CA ASP A 7 2.36 4.64 1.43
C ASP A 7 2.16 3.12 1.55
N ILE A 8 3.22 2.38 1.93
CA ILE A 8 3.22 0.92 2.11
C ILE A 8 3.93 0.54 3.41
N PRO A 9 3.41 0.94 4.59
CA PRO A 9 4.12 0.85 5.86
C PRO A 9 4.46 -0.58 6.29
N ASP A 10 3.71 -1.58 5.82
CA ASP A 10 3.96 -3.01 6.11
C ASP A 10 5.05 -3.64 5.22
N HIS A 11 5.62 -2.85 4.30
CA HIS A 11 6.64 -3.28 3.35
C HIS A 11 7.97 -2.62 3.65
N GLU A 12 8.86 -3.35 4.33
CA GLU A 12 10.26 -2.97 4.49
C GLU A 12 11.10 -3.75 3.48
N GLY A 13 11.71 -3.05 2.55
CA GLY A 13 12.71 -3.61 1.63
C GLY A 13 14.07 -3.73 2.29
N PHE A 14 14.88 -4.68 1.85
CA PHE A 14 16.25 -4.80 2.34
C PHE A 14 17.18 -5.54 1.38
N ALA A 15 18.48 -5.26 1.55
CA ALA A 15 19.55 -6.01 0.90
C ALA A 15 19.87 -7.28 1.71
N ALA A 16 19.30 -8.43 1.32
CA ALA A 16 19.52 -9.71 1.98
C ALA A 16 20.90 -10.28 1.62
N PRO A 17 21.80 -10.56 2.59
CA PRO A 17 23.03 -11.29 2.34
C PRO A 17 22.76 -12.69 1.78
N VAL A 18 23.46 -13.06 0.71
CA VAL A 18 23.42 -14.41 0.11
C VAL A 18 24.61 -15.21 0.62
N LEU A 19 24.33 -16.37 1.22
CA LEU A 19 25.33 -17.30 1.72
C LEU A 19 25.97 -18.11 0.58
N PRO A 20 27.16 -18.72 0.78
CA PRO A 20 27.80 -19.58 -0.23
C PRO A 20 26.92 -20.78 -0.66
N THR A 21 26.05 -21.25 0.23
CA THR A 21 25.04 -22.28 -0.04
C THR A 21 23.95 -21.82 -1.01
N GLY A 22 23.90 -20.52 -1.32
CA GLY A 22 22.88 -19.89 -2.14
C GLY A 22 21.61 -19.51 -1.38
N GLU A 23 21.54 -19.74 -0.07
CA GLU A 23 20.44 -19.28 0.77
C GLU A 23 20.57 -17.78 1.04
N SER A 24 19.44 -17.07 1.01
CA SER A 24 19.38 -15.65 1.35
C SER A 24 18.96 -15.48 2.79
N ALA A 25 19.66 -14.61 3.51
CA ALA A 25 19.38 -14.36 4.90
C ALA A 25 18.01 -13.65 5.08
N PRO A 26 17.32 -13.88 6.20
CA PRO A 26 15.94 -13.38 6.39
C PRO A 26 15.86 -11.88 6.66
N SER A 27 17.00 -11.20 6.88
CA SER A 27 17.05 -9.76 7.12
C SER A 27 18.38 -9.17 6.68
N ALA A 28 18.41 -7.84 6.53
CA ALA A 28 19.65 -7.11 6.29
C ALA A 28 20.66 -7.23 7.44
N ALA A 29 20.26 -7.59 8.67
CA ALA A 29 21.17 -7.65 9.81
C ALA A 29 21.93 -8.98 9.91
N ALA A 30 21.50 -10.00 9.18
CA ALA A 30 22.08 -11.34 9.21
C ALA A 30 23.34 -11.44 8.33
N PHE A 31 24.35 -10.63 8.65
CA PHE A 31 25.66 -10.68 8.01
C PHE A 31 26.53 -11.78 8.62
N THR A 32 27.14 -12.58 7.75
CA THR A 32 28.26 -13.46 8.11
C THR A 32 29.51 -12.95 7.40
N LYS A 33 30.72 -13.29 7.88
CA LYS A 33 31.96 -12.98 7.14
C LYS A 33 32.05 -13.69 5.77
N THR A 34 31.10 -14.56 5.46
CA THR A 34 31.14 -15.52 4.36
C THR A 34 30.09 -15.25 3.27
N PHE A 35 29.32 -14.16 3.35
CA PHE A 35 28.34 -13.86 2.31
C PHE A 35 29.04 -13.58 0.97
N VAL A 36 28.41 -13.99 -0.13
CA VAL A 36 28.96 -13.89 -1.49
C VAL A 36 28.25 -12.85 -2.35
N GLY A 37 27.14 -12.29 -1.85
CA GLY A 37 26.37 -11.29 -2.58
C GLY A 37 25.15 -10.78 -1.83
N TYR A 38 24.33 -10.00 -2.55
CA TYR A 38 23.06 -9.48 -2.07
C TYR A 38 21.91 -9.93 -2.95
N GLN A 39 20.71 -10.04 -2.37
CA GLN A 39 19.46 -10.17 -3.08
C GLN A 39 18.47 -9.16 -2.53
N ALA A 40 17.69 -8.50 -3.40
CA ALA A 40 16.63 -7.61 -2.93
C ALA A 40 15.51 -8.46 -2.33
N ALA A 41 15.08 -8.11 -1.12
CA ALA A 41 14.01 -8.80 -0.41
C ALA A 41 13.09 -7.79 0.28
N CYS A 42 11.94 -8.28 0.76
CA CYS A 42 10.98 -7.49 1.52
C CYS A 42 10.41 -8.29 2.70
N SER A 43 10.07 -7.61 3.79
CA SER A 43 9.41 -8.17 4.98
C SER A 43 8.15 -8.99 4.66
N CYS A 44 7.46 -8.67 3.56
CA CYS A 44 6.28 -9.41 3.09
C CYS A 44 6.61 -10.75 2.41
N GLY A 45 7.89 -11.17 2.37
CA GLY A 45 8.35 -12.41 1.73
C GLY A 45 8.71 -12.28 0.25
N TRP A 46 8.62 -11.09 -0.35
CA TRP A 46 9.06 -10.89 -1.73
C TRP A 46 10.58 -10.95 -1.85
N THR A 47 11.08 -11.58 -2.92
CA THR A 47 12.51 -11.62 -3.26
C THR A 47 12.71 -11.45 -4.76
N ASP A 48 13.69 -10.63 -5.17
CA ASP A 48 14.05 -10.49 -6.58
C ASP A 48 14.74 -11.76 -7.10
N ARG A 49 14.59 -12.06 -8.40
CA ARG A 49 15.23 -13.23 -9.02
C ARG A 49 16.74 -13.05 -9.21
N ARG A 50 17.23 -11.81 -9.26
CA ARG A 50 18.64 -11.46 -9.48
C ARG A 50 19.40 -11.37 -8.17
N ARG A 51 20.66 -11.77 -8.23
CA ARG A 51 21.66 -11.59 -7.17
C ARG A 51 22.71 -10.60 -7.63
N PHE A 52 23.28 -9.89 -6.67
CA PHE A 52 24.27 -8.84 -6.90
C PHE A 52 25.55 -9.18 -6.15
N PRO A 53 26.72 -8.73 -6.64
CA PRO A 53 27.99 -8.94 -5.95
C PRO A 53 27.99 -8.36 -4.52
N ALA A 54 28.85 -8.88 -3.66
CA ALA A 54 29.08 -8.39 -2.29
C ALA A 54 29.85 -7.04 -2.28
N THR A 55 29.36 -6.05 -3.03
CA THR A 55 29.96 -4.71 -3.14
C THR A 55 28.95 -3.64 -2.73
N PRO A 56 29.40 -2.41 -2.41
CA PRO A 56 28.49 -1.29 -2.17
C PRO A 56 27.53 -1.03 -3.33
N GLU A 57 27.98 -1.21 -4.57
CA GLU A 57 27.17 -1.07 -5.79
C GLU A 57 26.10 -2.17 -5.85
N GLY A 58 26.48 -3.42 -5.53
CA GLY A 58 25.53 -4.53 -5.45
C GLY A 58 24.45 -4.30 -4.39
N ALA A 59 24.80 -3.69 -3.26
CA ALA A 59 23.81 -3.29 -2.25
C ALA A 59 22.86 -2.21 -2.79
N LYS A 60 23.36 -1.18 -3.50
CA LYS A 60 22.50 -0.15 -4.13
C LYS A 60 21.60 -0.71 -5.22
N GLU A 61 22.07 -1.69 -5.99
CA GLU A 61 21.24 -2.37 -6.98
C GLU A 61 20.05 -3.08 -6.33
N THR A 62 20.18 -3.62 -5.11
CA THR A 62 19.03 -4.21 -4.41
C THR A 62 17.96 -3.19 -4.06
N GLU A 63 18.35 -1.98 -3.68
CA GLU A 63 17.43 -0.87 -3.44
C GLU A 63 16.64 -0.55 -4.71
N TYR A 64 17.35 -0.36 -5.83
CA TYR A 64 16.73 -0.08 -7.11
C TYR A 64 15.74 -1.20 -7.53
N ARG A 65 16.11 -2.46 -7.32
CA ARG A 65 15.22 -3.60 -7.62
C ARG A 65 13.97 -3.59 -6.77
N TRP A 66 14.12 -3.38 -5.46
CA TRP A 66 12.98 -3.29 -4.55
C TRP A 66 12.03 -2.17 -4.98
N TRP A 67 12.54 -0.97 -5.22
CA TRP A 67 11.74 0.16 -5.68
C TRP A 67 11.02 -0.12 -7.01
N SER A 68 11.76 -0.59 -8.03
CA SER A 68 11.24 -0.71 -9.39
C SER A 68 10.34 -1.94 -9.61
N ARG A 69 10.56 -3.03 -8.87
CA ARG A 69 9.86 -4.32 -9.11
C ARG A 69 8.85 -4.69 -8.04
N HIS A 70 8.93 -4.09 -6.86
CA HIS A 70 8.06 -4.43 -5.74
C HIS A 70 7.29 -3.22 -5.22
N ALA A 71 8.00 -2.18 -4.78
CA ALA A 71 7.37 -1.03 -4.12
C ALA A 71 6.52 -0.20 -5.09
N ALA A 72 7.00 0.09 -6.29
CA ALA A 72 6.29 0.99 -7.22
C ALA A 72 4.87 0.51 -7.59
N PRO A 73 4.63 -0.78 -7.94
CA PRO A 73 3.27 -1.28 -8.14
C PRO A 73 2.37 -1.17 -6.89
N LEU A 74 2.92 -1.42 -5.71
CA LEU A 74 2.17 -1.35 -4.46
C LEU A 74 1.79 0.09 -4.10
N ILE A 75 2.73 1.02 -4.24
CA ILE A 75 2.52 2.46 -4.02
C ILE A 75 1.48 3.01 -4.99
N ALA A 76 1.54 2.60 -6.26
CA ALA A 76 0.56 3.02 -7.27
C ALA A 76 -0.87 2.54 -6.95
N ALA A 77 -1.01 1.44 -6.21
CA ALA A 77 -2.31 0.89 -5.81
C ALA A 77 -2.76 1.37 -4.41
N ALA A 78 -1.84 1.88 -3.59
CA ALA A 78 -2.12 2.31 -2.23
C ALA A 78 -2.59 3.79 -2.18
N PRO A 79 -3.47 4.15 -1.24
CA PRO A 79 -3.70 5.55 -0.93
C PRO A 79 -2.42 6.19 -0.36
N PRO A 80 -2.13 7.47 -0.67
CA PRO A 80 -1.02 8.18 -0.05
C PRO A 80 -1.11 8.14 1.48
N GLY A 81 -0.03 7.76 2.16
CA GLY A 81 -0.01 7.53 3.61
C GLY A 81 -0.35 8.79 4.41
N GLU A 82 -0.03 9.96 3.89
CA GLU A 82 -0.40 11.25 4.50
C GLU A 82 -1.94 11.46 4.52
N LEU A 83 -2.64 11.05 3.47
CA LEU A 83 -4.11 11.12 3.41
C LEU A 83 -4.74 10.12 4.38
N VAL A 84 -4.16 8.93 4.51
CA VAL A 84 -4.59 7.93 5.50
C VAL A 84 -4.43 8.47 6.92
N ALA A 85 -3.26 9.05 7.24
CA ALA A 85 -2.99 9.63 8.55
C ALA A 85 -3.97 10.77 8.89
N ARG A 86 -4.28 11.65 7.93
CA ARG A 86 -5.28 12.71 8.09
C ARG A 86 -6.69 12.17 8.30
N SER A 87 -7.08 11.12 7.58
CA SER A 87 -8.36 10.45 7.75
C SER A 87 -8.52 9.87 9.16
N ASN A 88 -7.47 9.16 9.65
CA ASN A 88 -7.45 8.61 11.00
C ASN A 88 -7.57 9.70 12.07
N LEU A 89 -6.80 10.79 11.92
CA LEU A 89 -6.88 11.94 12.83
C LEU A 89 -8.27 12.58 12.84
N LEU A 90 -8.94 12.68 11.69
CA LEU A 90 -10.32 13.18 11.61
C LEU A 90 -11.26 12.25 12.39
N CYS A 91 -11.14 10.94 12.22
CA CYS A 91 -11.93 9.94 12.94
C CYS A 91 -11.76 10.06 14.46
N GLU A 92 -10.51 10.17 14.94
CA GLU A 92 -10.20 10.37 16.36
C GLU A 92 -10.83 11.67 16.90
N ARG A 93 -10.72 12.77 16.16
CA ARG A 93 -11.31 14.06 16.53
C ARG A 93 -12.83 14.03 16.58
N ILE A 94 -13.47 13.37 15.62
CA ILE A 94 -14.93 13.18 15.61
C ILE A 94 -15.35 12.33 16.82
N THR A 95 -14.57 11.31 17.17
CA THR A 95 -14.83 10.47 18.35
C THR A 95 -14.79 11.30 19.64
N GLY A 96 -13.77 12.14 19.81
CA GLY A 96 -13.70 13.08 20.94
C GLY A 96 -14.87 14.08 20.94
N LEU A 97 -15.21 14.64 19.78
CA LEU A 97 -16.34 15.54 19.63
C LEU A 97 -17.68 14.86 19.98
N ALA A 98 -17.85 13.58 19.65
CA ALA A 98 -19.06 12.83 19.96
C ALA A 98 -19.25 12.63 21.47
N ALA A 99 -18.16 12.46 22.21
CA ALA A 99 -18.18 12.33 23.67
C ALA A 99 -18.54 13.66 24.37
N GLU A 100 -18.07 14.79 23.85
CA GLU A 100 -18.26 16.10 24.48
C GLU A 100 -19.52 16.84 23.98
N ARG A 101 -19.82 16.72 22.68
CA ARG A 101 -20.80 17.53 21.94
C ARG A 101 -21.52 16.69 20.87
N PRO A 102 -22.36 15.71 21.26
CA PRO A 102 -22.91 14.71 20.35
C PRO A 102 -23.73 15.29 19.19
N LEU A 103 -24.53 16.35 19.40
CA LEU A 103 -25.28 16.99 18.30
C LEU A 103 -24.36 17.67 17.28
N ALA A 104 -23.24 18.25 17.72
CA ALA A 104 -22.25 18.83 16.82
C ALA A 104 -21.51 17.74 16.03
N ALA A 105 -21.21 16.60 16.66
CA ALA A 105 -20.66 15.44 15.98
C ALA A 105 -21.60 14.89 14.91
N LEU A 106 -22.91 14.79 15.19
CA LEU A 106 -23.92 14.38 14.20
C LEU A 106 -23.98 15.33 13.01
N ALA A 107 -23.95 16.64 13.25
CA ALA A 107 -23.93 17.63 12.17
C ALA A 107 -22.66 17.52 11.29
N LEU A 108 -21.50 17.22 11.87
CA LEU A 108 -20.27 16.99 11.13
C LEU A 108 -20.30 15.66 10.37
N LEU A 109 -20.74 14.57 11.00
CA LEU A 109 -20.86 13.26 10.38
C LEU A 109 -21.83 13.26 9.19
N SER A 110 -22.96 13.97 9.31
CA SER A 110 -23.89 14.14 8.19
C SER A 110 -23.26 14.89 7.01
N GLN A 111 -22.41 15.88 7.29
CA GLN A 111 -21.61 16.50 6.24
C GLN A 111 -20.66 15.47 5.64
N VAL A 112 -19.83 14.77 6.43
CA VAL A 112 -18.92 13.70 5.97
C VAL A 112 -19.61 12.71 5.04
N GLU A 113 -20.75 12.16 5.45
CA GLU A 113 -21.52 11.21 4.65
C GLU A 113 -21.96 11.80 3.28
N SER A 114 -22.30 13.08 3.24
CA SER A 114 -22.78 13.75 2.03
C SER A 114 -21.73 13.81 0.92
N TRP A 115 -20.52 14.32 1.20
CA TRP A 115 -19.45 14.38 0.19
C TRP A 115 -18.75 13.03 0.02
N GLN A 116 -18.69 12.17 1.03
CA GLN A 116 -18.13 10.82 0.90
C GLN A 116 -18.87 10.00 -0.16
N ARG A 117 -20.21 10.03 -0.15
CA ARG A 117 -21.01 9.34 -1.17
C ARG A 117 -20.71 9.86 -2.57
N THR A 118 -20.73 11.18 -2.75
CA THR A 118 -20.45 11.81 -4.05
C THR A 118 -19.04 11.48 -4.57
N LEU A 119 -18.02 11.58 -3.70
CA LEU A 119 -16.64 11.26 -4.06
C LEU A 119 -16.45 9.78 -4.38
N LEU A 120 -17.15 8.89 -3.67
CA LEU A 120 -17.09 7.46 -3.93
C LEU A 120 -17.68 7.13 -5.31
N ASP A 121 -18.84 7.70 -5.64
CA ASP A 121 -19.48 7.52 -6.95
C ASP A 121 -18.56 8.03 -8.08
N GLN A 122 -17.92 9.19 -7.90
CA GLN A 122 -16.94 9.74 -8.85
C GLN A 122 -15.70 8.86 -9.02
N ALA A 123 -15.14 8.36 -7.92
CA ALA A 123 -13.97 7.48 -7.96
C ALA A 123 -14.27 6.16 -8.67
N VAL A 124 -15.45 5.57 -8.45
CA VAL A 124 -15.90 4.36 -9.15
C VAL A 124 -16.08 4.63 -10.65
N ALA A 125 -16.72 5.74 -11.03
CA ALA A 125 -16.86 6.12 -12.43
C ALA A 125 -15.48 6.28 -13.10
N GLN A 126 -14.56 7.01 -12.47
CA GLN A 126 -13.21 7.22 -13.00
C GLN A 126 -12.42 5.91 -13.12
N ALA A 127 -12.53 5.02 -12.13
CA ALA A 127 -11.90 3.70 -12.17
C ALA A 127 -12.42 2.87 -13.34
N ARG A 128 -13.73 2.91 -13.60
CA ARG A 128 -14.37 2.22 -14.73
C ARG A 128 -13.95 2.79 -16.08
N GLU A 129 -13.88 4.12 -16.21
CA GLU A 129 -13.34 4.80 -17.40
C GLU A 129 -11.89 4.40 -17.69
N ASN A 130 -11.09 4.23 -16.65
CA ASN A 130 -9.71 3.76 -16.74
C ASN A 130 -9.58 2.23 -16.96
N GLY A 131 -10.70 1.54 -17.20
CA GLY A 131 -10.74 0.12 -17.54
C GLY A 131 -10.71 -0.84 -16.35
N ALA A 132 -10.81 -0.36 -15.11
CA ALA A 132 -10.87 -1.25 -13.93
C ALA A 132 -12.14 -2.12 -13.98
N SER A 133 -11.99 -3.42 -13.74
CA SER A 133 -13.11 -4.36 -13.66
C SER A 133 -13.88 -4.21 -12.34
N TRP A 134 -15.13 -4.68 -12.31
CA TRP A 134 -15.91 -4.75 -11.06
C TRP A 134 -15.27 -5.62 -9.98
N ALA A 135 -14.44 -6.59 -10.36
CA ALA A 135 -13.68 -7.40 -9.42
C ALA A 135 -12.60 -6.55 -8.72
N GLN A 136 -11.83 -5.77 -9.49
CA GLN A 136 -10.80 -4.87 -8.96
C GLN A 136 -11.40 -3.77 -8.07
N ILE A 137 -12.56 -3.21 -8.46
CA ILE A 137 -13.26 -2.22 -7.64
C ILE A 137 -13.77 -2.84 -6.33
N GLY A 138 -14.33 -4.05 -6.39
CA GLY A 138 -14.75 -4.78 -5.19
C GLY A 138 -13.58 -5.06 -4.26
N GLU A 139 -12.46 -5.54 -4.79
CA GLU A 139 -11.22 -5.78 -4.05
C GLU A 139 -10.71 -4.51 -3.35
N ALA A 140 -10.59 -3.39 -4.09
CA ALA A 140 -10.16 -2.11 -3.53
C ALA A 140 -11.07 -1.58 -2.40
N MET A 141 -12.37 -1.93 -2.45
CA MET A 141 -13.36 -1.53 -1.45
C MET A 141 -13.57 -2.56 -0.33
N GLY A 142 -12.92 -3.73 -0.39
CA GLY A 142 -13.15 -4.82 0.56
C GLY A 142 -14.53 -5.47 0.47
N ILE A 143 -15.19 -5.43 -0.69
CA ILE A 143 -16.53 -6.02 -0.93
C ILE A 143 -16.52 -6.98 -2.13
N SER A 144 -17.58 -7.78 -2.27
CA SER A 144 -17.69 -8.69 -3.42
C SER A 144 -17.90 -7.93 -4.74
N LYS A 145 -17.46 -8.54 -5.85
CA LYS A 145 -17.75 -8.06 -7.22
C LYS A 145 -19.24 -7.77 -7.43
N GLN A 146 -20.11 -8.68 -6.97
CA GLN A 146 -21.56 -8.55 -7.13
C GLN A 146 -22.08 -7.34 -6.35
N SER A 147 -21.63 -7.16 -5.11
CA SER A 147 -22.00 -6.02 -4.27
C SER A 147 -21.55 -4.68 -4.89
N ALA A 148 -20.34 -4.64 -5.46
CA ALA A 148 -19.85 -3.45 -6.17
C ALA A 148 -20.71 -3.14 -7.42
N HIS A 149 -20.99 -4.15 -8.24
CA HIS A 149 -21.81 -3.97 -9.44
C HIS A 149 -23.23 -3.53 -9.13
N GLU A 150 -23.91 -4.18 -8.18
CA GLU A 150 -25.27 -3.82 -7.76
C GLU A 150 -25.36 -2.38 -7.26
N ARG A 151 -24.36 -1.94 -6.50
CA ARG A 151 -24.31 -0.60 -5.92
C ARG A 151 -24.09 0.50 -6.96
N PHE A 152 -23.20 0.28 -7.93
CA PHE A 152 -22.69 1.35 -8.79
C PHE A 152 -23.11 1.27 -10.26
N ARG A 153 -23.75 0.19 -10.72
CA ARG A 153 -24.14 0.01 -12.14
C ARG A 153 -24.97 1.16 -12.72
N ALA A 154 -25.80 1.80 -11.90
CA ALA A 154 -26.66 2.90 -12.34
C ALA A 154 -25.90 4.20 -12.65
N GLN A 155 -24.70 4.36 -12.09
CA GLN A 155 -23.89 5.58 -12.18
C GLN A 155 -22.87 5.54 -13.33
N VAL A 156 -22.51 4.33 -13.78
CA VAL A 156 -21.48 4.09 -14.82
C VAL A 156 -22.11 3.82 -16.20
N SER A 157 -23.43 4.02 -16.33
CA SER A 157 -24.12 3.86 -17.61
C SER A 157 -24.00 5.13 -18.45
N SER A 158 -22.92 5.25 -19.24
CA SER A 158 -22.85 6.06 -20.46
C SER A 158 -22.00 5.38 -21.52
#